data_AF-A0A7W6PXT6-F1
#
_entry.id   AF-A0A7W6PXT6-F1
#
_cell.length_a   1.000
_cell.length_b   1.000
_cell.length_c   1.000
_cell.angle_alpha   90.00
_cell.angle_beta   90.00
_cell.angle_gamma   90.00
#
_symmetry.space_group_name_H-M   'P 1'
#
loop_
_entity.id
_entity.type
_entity.pdbx_description
1 polymer ?
#
loop_
_entity_poly.entity_id
_entity_poly.type
_entity_poly.pdbx_seq_one_letter_code
_entity_poly.pdbx_strand_id
1 'polypeptide(L)'
;MKRARRSPATRGVDKITFTGSTAVGKKIVEYSLGDMKRVTLELGGKSPRIVFDDADLDQVGLGAVLAMFFNSGQICFAAIRLFVQDSVYDKVVDAAITGLTHHGISVDDIHYDKFTDSRDQ
;
A
#
# COMPACT_ATOMS: atom_id res chain seq x y z
N MET A 1 -46.60 -10.51 1.68
CA MET A 1 -45.20 -10.11 1.91
C MET A 1 -44.56 -9.78 0.56
N LYS A 2 -44.37 -8.50 0.21
CA LYS A 2 -43.77 -8.11 -1.08
C LYS A 2 -42.27 -8.41 -1.03
N ARG A 3 -41.75 -9.26 -1.91
CA ARG A 3 -40.30 -9.49 -2.02
C ARG A 3 -39.62 -8.13 -2.26
N ALA A 4 -38.60 -7.81 -1.46
CA ALA A 4 -37.75 -6.65 -1.68
C ALA A 4 -37.30 -6.68 -3.15
N ARG A 5 -37.59 -5.60 -3.88
CA ARG A 5 -37.41 -5.54 -5.33
C ARG A 5 -35.92 -5.60 -5.61
N ARG A 6 -35.47 -6.67 -6.26
CA ARG A 6 -34.06 -6.86 -6.58
C ARG A 6 -33.54 -5.73 -7.47
N SER A 7 -32.31 -5.25 -7.22
CA SER A 7 -31.59 -4.31 -8.08
C SER A 7 -31.57 -4.84 -9.53
N PRO A 8 -32.08 -4.07 -10.51
CA PRO A 8 -32.10 -4.50 -11.91
C PRO A 8 -30.70 -4.79 -12.48
N ALA A 9 -29.68 -4.06 -12.00
CA ALA A 9 -28.31 -4.15 -12.50
C ALA A 9 -27.59 -5.46 -12.12
N THR A 10 -28.03 -6.14 -11.06
CA THR A 10 -27.38 -7.35 -10.51
C THR A 10 -28.34 -8.53 -10.38
N ARG A 11 -29.41 -8.55 -11.19
CA ARG A 11 -30.43 -9.60 -11.12
C ARG A 11 -29.80 -10.95 -11.49
N GLY A 12 -29.85 -11.92 -10.57
CA GLY A 12 -29.25 -13.25 -10.76
C GLY A 12 -27.80 -13.37 -10.31
N VAL A 13 -27.18 -12.29 -9.82
CA VAL A 13 -25.85 -12.33 -9.21
C VAL A 13 -26.00 -12.56 -7.71
N ASP A 14 -25.28 -13.54 -7.16
CA ASP A 14 -25.34 -13.88 -5.73
C ASP A 14 -24.15 -13.33 -4.91
N LYS A 15 -23.03 -13.01 -5.58
CA LYS A 15 -21.81 -12.44 -4.95
C LYS A 15 -21.10 -11.48 -5.91
N ILE A 16 -20.52 -10.42 -5.35
CA ILE A 16 -19.61 -9.50 -6.05
C ILE A 16 -18.22 -9.61 -5.42
N THR A 17 -17.18 -9.75 -6.25
CA THR A 17 -15.78 -9.63 -5.86
C THR A 17 -15.14 -8.51 -6.66
N PHE A 18 -14.43 -7.61 -6.00
CA PHE A 18 -13.85 -6.44 -6.65
C PHE A 18 -12.48 -6.10 -6.06
N THR A 19 -11.52 -5.86 -6.96
CA THR A 19 -10.21 -5.32 -6.65
C THR A 19 -10.04 -3.99 -7.37
N GLY A 20 -9.76 -2.92 -6.63
CA GLY A 20 -9.61 -1.59 -7.23
C GLY A 20 -9.65 -0.46 -6.21
N SER A 21 -10.13 0.72 -6.64
CA SER A 21 -10.10 1.90 -5.76
C SER A 21 -11.17 1.83 -4.67
N THR A 22 -10.84 2.40 -3.50
CA THR A 22 -11.79 2.55 -2.39
C THR A 22 -13.04 3.33 -2.79
N ALA A 23 -12.90 4.31 -3.69
CA ALA A 23 -14.02 5.08 -4.20
C ALA A 23 -15.03 4.22 -4.97
N VAL A 24 -14.57 3.30 -5.81
CA VAL A 24 -15.44 2.37 -6.55
C VAL A 24 -15.99 1.29 -5.60
N GLY A 25 -15.17 0.78 -4.67
CA GLY A 25 -15.61 -0.19 -3.66
C GLY A 25 -16.81 0.31 -2.85
N LYS A 26 -16.81 1.59 -2.41
CA LYS A 26 -17.94 2.22 -1.72
C LYS A 26 -19.23 2.19 -2.55
N LYS A 27 -19.14 2.53 -3.83
CA LYS A 27 -20.29 2.47 -4.75
C LYS A 27 -20.82 1.04 -4.89
N ILE A 28 -19.94 0.04 -4.97
CA ILE A 28 -20.33 -1.38 -5.02
C ILE A 28 -21.09 -1.79 -3.76
N VAL A 29 -20.66 -1.34 -2.58
CA VAL A 29 -21.40 -1.57 -1.34
C VAL A 29 -22.80 -0.97 -1.42
N GLU A 30 -22.94 0.29 -1.84
CA GLU A 30 -24.25 0.95 -1.99
C GLU A 30 -25.19 0.16 -2.93
N TYR A 31 -24.68 -0.30 -4.08
CA TYR A 31 -25.46 -1.13 -5.01
C TYR A 31 -25.83 -2.51 -4.43
N SER A 32 -25.01 -3.06 -3.53
CA SER A 32 -25.25 -4.37 -2.94
C SER A 32 -26.41 -4.38 -1.92
N LEU A 33 -26.75 -3.24 -1.33
CA LEU A 33 -27.70 -3.12 -0.22
C LEU A 33 -29.13 -3.52 -0.60
N GLY A 34 -29.56 -3.24 -1.82
CA GLY A 34 -30.94 -3.53 -2.27
C GLY A 34 -31.30 -5.02 -2.23
N ASP A 35 -30.31 -5.90 -2.43
CA ASP A 35 -30.48 -7.36 -2.48
C ASP A 35 -29.71 -8.08 -1.39
N MET A 36 -29.02 -7.34 -0.51
CA MET A 36 -28.06 -7.86 0.46
C MET A 36 -27.03 -8.81 -0.19
N LYS A 37 -26.41 -8.38 -1.31
CA LYS A 37 -25.39 -9.20 -1.98
C LYS A 37 -24.18 -9.40 -1.07
N ARG A 38 -23.61 -10.60 -1.12
CA ARG A 38 -22.29 -10.84 -0.51
C ARG A 38 -21.23 -10.07 -1.31
N VAL A 39 -20.39 -9.31 -0.62
CA VAL A 39 -19.31 -8.53 -1.23
C VAL A 39 -17.96 -8.91 -0.62
N THR A 40 -16.92 -9.02 -1.46
CA THR A 40 -15.51 -9.08 -1.07
C THR A 40 -14.77 -7.98 -1.82
N LEU A 41 -14.04 -7.13 -1.10
CA LEU A 41 -13.44 -5.92 -1.64
C LEU A 41 -11.96 -5.86 -1.23
N GLU A 42 -11.07 -5.91 -2.22
CA GLU A 42 -9.64 -5.65 -2.05
C GLU A 42 -9.36 -4.24 -2.58
N LEU A 43 -9.12 -3.29 -1.67
CA LEU A 43 -9.11 -1.87 -2.00
C LEU A 43 -7.69 -1.29 -1.91
N GLY A 44 -7.59 0.04 -1.96
CA GLY A 44 -6.29 0.70 -1.83
C GLY A 44 -5.67 0.50 -0.45
N GLY A 45 -4.34 0.69 -0.40
CA GLY A 45 -3.55 0.69 0.81
C GLY A 45 -2.37 1.64 0.65
N LYS A 46 -1.88 2.16 1.77
CA LYS A 46 -0.61 2.91 1.84
C LYS A 46 0.27 2.22 2.86
N SER A 47 0.66 0.97 2.63
CA SER A 47 1.23 0.10 3.67
C SER A 47 2.49 0.70 4.31
N PRO A 48 2.61 0.70 5.65
CA PRO A 48 3.84 1.08 6.33
C PRO A 48 4.82 -0.09 6.37
N ARG A 49 6.12 0.22 6.28
CA ARG A 49 7.23 -0.66 6.65
C ARG A 49 8.02 0.05 7.74
N ILE A 50 8.31 -0.64 8.83
CA ILE A 50 8.95 -0.07 10.01
C ILE A 50 10.25 -0.84 10.23
N VAL A 51 11.36 -0.12 10.35
CA VAL A 51 12.71 -0.66 10.56
C VAL A 51 13.24 -0.16 11.89
N PHE A 52 13.50 -1.08 12.81
CA PHE A 52 14.16 -0.83 14.08
C PHE A 52 15.67 -1.07 13.97
N ASP A 53 16.43 -0.67 14.98
CA ASP A 53 17.88 -0.80 15.02
C ASP A 53 18.38 -2.24 15.22
N ASP A 54 17.49 -3.13 15.67
CA ASP A 54 17.72 -4.58 15.77
C ASP A 54 17.35 -5.34 14.49
N ALA A 55 16.94 -4.65 13.43
CA ALA A 55 16.69 -5.26 12.14
C ALA A 55 18.00 -5.70 11.46
N ASP A 56 17.93 -6.77 10.67
CA ASP A 56 19.01 -7.19 9.79
C ASP A 56 19.18 -6.20 8.63
N LEU A 57 20.07 -5.21 8.83
CA LEU A 57 20.27 -4.10 7.90
C LEU A 57 20.78 -4.54 6.53
N ASP A 58 21.46 -5.69 6.43
CA ASP A 58 21.95 -6.23 5.15
C ASP A 58 20.77 -6.64 4.24
N GLN A 59 19.64 -7.04 4.83
CA GLN A 59 18.43 -7.41 4.11
C GLN A 59 17.44 -6.24 3.91
N VAL A 60 17.57 -5.19 4.73
CA VAL A 60 16.62 -4.07 4.73
C VAL A 60 16.62 -3.34 3.39
N GLY A 61 17.79 -3.06 2.81
CA GLY A 61 17.96 -2.29 1.58
C GLY A 61 17.21 -2.90 0.39
N LEU A 62 17.58 -4.12 0.00
CA LEU A 62 16.92 -4.85 -1.10
C LEU A 62 15.42 -5.05 -0.81
N GLY A 63 15.07 -5.43 0.42
CA GLY A 63 13.68 -5.61 0.81
C GLY A 63 12.86 -4.33 0.72
N ALA A 64 13.46 -3.15 0.97
CA ALA A 64 12.77 -1.87 0.89
C ALA A 64 12.45 -1.52 -0.56
N VAL A 65 13.45 -1.70 -1.43
CA VAL A 65 13.34 -1.41 -2.85
C VAL A 65 12.30 -2.30 -3.51
N LEU A 66 12.37 -3.62 -3.27
CA LEU A 66 11.38 -4.55 -3.84
C LEU A 66 9.98 -4.28 -3.30
N ALA A 67 9.82 -4.04 -2.00
CA ALA A 67 8.50 -3.80 -1.42
C ALA A 67 7.86 -2.50 -1.90
N MET A 68 8.65 -1.51 -2.32
CA MET A 68 8.16 -0.20 -2.75
C MET A 68 8.05 -0.05 -4.28
N PHE A 69 9.01 -0.58 -5.05
CA PHE A 69 9.14 -0.32 -6.49
C PHE A 69 8.84 -1.52 -7.38
N PHE A 70 8.67 -2.72 -6.84
CA PHE A 70 8.22 -3.86 -7.64
C PHE A 70 6.89 -3.55 -8.34
N ASN A 71 6.76 -3.97 -9.60
CA ASN A 71 5.64 -3.59 -10.48
C ASN A 71 5.46 -2.05 -10.60
N SER A 72 6.56 -1.30 -10.59
CA SER A 72 6.56 0.17 -10.57
C SER A 72 5.74 0.75 -9.40
N GLY A 73 5.72 0.05 -8.27
CA GLY A 73 4.94 0.42 -7.08
C GLY A 73 3.42 0.24 -7.22
N GLN A 74 2.94 -0.36 -8.31
CA GLN A 74 1.51 -0.57 -8.57
C GLN A 74 1.00 -1.85 -7.91
N ILE A 75 1.11 -1.93 -6.59
CA ILE A 75 0.68 -3.06 -5.77
C ILE A 75 -0.11 -2.53 -4.58
N CYS A 76 -1.27 -3.11 -4.29
CA CYS A 76 -2.17 -2.62 -3.23
C CYS A 76 -1.51 -2.63 -1.83
N PHE A 77 -0.58 -3.56 -1.60
CA PHE A 77 0.17 -3.70 -0.36
C PHE A 77 1.62 -3.17 -0.44
N ALA A 78 1.99 -2.44 -1.50
CA ALA A 78 3.32 -1.86 -1.63
C ALA A 78 3.69 -1.04 -0.38
N ALA A 79 4.93 -1.20 0.08
CA ALA A 79 5.47 -0.55 1.26
C ALA A 79 5.88 0.91 0.97
N ILE A 80 4.93 1.72 0.52
CA ILE A 80 5.17 3.10 0.06
C ILE A 80 5.34 4.13 1.19
N ARG A 81 5.51 3.66 2.42
CA ARG A 81 5.92 4.46 3.58
C ARG A 81 6.96 3.66 4.37
N LEU A 82 8.20 4.11 4.36
CA LEU A 82 9.29 3.50 5.13
C LEU A 82 9.57 4.38 6.36
N PHE A 83 9.31 3.83 7.54
CA PHE A 83 9.66 4.41 8.84
C PHE A 83 10.92 3.73 9.35
N VAL A 84 11.90 4.51 9.81
CA VAL A 84 13.19 3.99 10.27
C VAL A 84 13.51 4.62 11.61
N GLN A 85 13.96 3.81 12.56
CA GLN A 85 14.46 4.29 13.83
C GLN A 85 15.71 5.16 13.62
N ASP A 86 15.77 6.29 14.32
CA ASP A 86 16.76 7.35 14.10
C ASP A 86 18.22 6.84 14.10
N SER A 87 18.55 5.93 15.03
CA SER A 87 19.89 5.34 15.19
C SER A 87 20.41 4.58 13.95
N VAL A 88 19.54 4.18 13.03
CA VAL A 88 19.89 3.45 11.81
C VAL A 88 19.41 4.14 10.52
N TYR A 89 18.86 5.35 10.61
CA TYR A 89 18.27 6.06 9.46
C TYR A 89 19.21 6.14 8.26
N ASP A 90 20.41 6.69 8.44
CA ASP A 90 21.35 6.94 7.34
C ASP A 90 21.78 5.62 6.68
N LYS A 91 22.05 4.59 7.48
CA LYS A 91 22.41 3.25 6.98
C LYS A 91 21.31 2.65 6.11
N VAL A 92 20.05 2.81 6.51
CA VAL A 92 18.91 2.29 5.76
C VAL A 92 18.70 3.07 4.46
N VAL A 93 18.91 4.39 4.46
CA VAL A 93 18.85 5.22 3.24
C VAL A 93 19.95 4.79 2.26
N ASP A 94 21.19 4.67 2.72
CA ASP A 94 22.32 4.25 1.87
C ASP A 94 22.10 2.85 1.28
N ALA A 95 21.58 1.92 2.08
CA ALA A 95 21.25 0.57 1.63
C ALA A 95 20.10 0.57 0.60
N ALA A 96 19.10 1.43 0.77
CA ALA A 96 18.00 1.57 -0.19
C ALA A 96 18.48 2.18 -1.52
N ILE A 97 19.34 3.21 -1.48
CA ILE A 97 19.97 3.81 -2.67
C ILE A 97 20.81 2.77 -3.41
N THR A 98 21.62 2.01 -2.69
CA THR A 98 22.41 0.91 -3.25
C THR A 98 21.51 -0.16 -3.90
N GLY A 99 20.40 -0.50 -3.25
CA GLY A 99 19.41 -1.43 -3.82
C GLY A 99 18.79 -0.92 -5.12
N LEU A 100 18.47 0.38 -5.20
CA LEU A 100 17.90 1.00 -6.40
C LEU A 100 18.85 0.95 -7.60
N THR A 101 20.10 1.36 -7.37
CA THR A 101 21.12 1.41 -8.43
C THR A 101 21.44 0.02 -8.96
N HIS A 102 21.47 -1.01 -8.11
CA HIS A 102 21.64 -2.40 -8.54
C HIS A 102 20.51 -2.88 -9.47
N HIS A 103 19.29 -2.35 -9.32
CA HIS A 103 18.14 -2.65 -10.18
C HIS A 103 17.99 -1.71 -11.39
N GLY A 104 19.02 -0.90 -11.68
CA GLY A 104 19.03 0.01 -12.83
C GLY A 104 18.08 1.20 -12.68
N ILE A 105 17.64 1.51 -11.45
CA ILE A 105 16.84 2.69 -11.16
C ILE A 105 17.82 3.81 -10.77
N SER A 106 17.90 4.85 -11.61
CA SER A 106 18.73 6.02 -11.30
C SER A 106 18.12 6.82 -10.15
N VAL A 107 19.00 7.41 -9.34
CA VAL A 107 18.63 8.09 -8.08
C VAL A 107 18.83 9.61 -8.17
N ASP A 108 18.92 10.13 -9.40
CA ASP A 108 19.43 11.49 -9.68
C ASP A 108 18.56 12.62 -9.08
N ASP A 109 17.34 12.31 -8.59
CA ASP A 109 16.41 13.26 -7.96
C ASP A 109 15.75 12.74 -6.66
N ILE A 110 16.41 11.87 -5.87
CA ILE A 110 15.81 11.46 -4.59
C ILE A 110 15.93 12.57 -3.55
N HIS A 111 14.83 13.27 -3.32
CA HIS A 111 14.65 14.16 -2.18
C HIS A 111 14.10 13.37 -0.98
N TYR A 112 14.85 13.34 0.12
CA TYR A 112 14.40 12.78 1.39
C TYR A 112 14.71 13.76 2.53
N ASP A 113 13.74 13.93 3.42
CA ASP A 113 13.88 14.72 4.63
C ASP A 113 13.86 13.79 5.84
N LYS A 114 14.82 13.99 6.75
CA LYS A 114 14.66 13.50 8.12
C LYS A 114 13.55 14.33 8.75
N PHE A 115 12.37 13.73 8.92
CA PHE A 115 11.31 14.33 9.73
C PHE A 115 11.78 14.31 11.20
N THR A 116 12.46 15.38 11.61
CA THR A 116 12.82 15.61 13.00
C THR A 116 11.60 16.18 13.70
N ASP A 117 11.25 15.60 14.85
CA ASP A 117 10.17 16.13 15.67
C ASP A 117 10.54 17.55 16.11
N SER A 118 9.67 18.51 15.82
CA SER A 118 9.90 19.93 16.17
C SER A 118 9.93 20.19 17.68
N ARG A 119 9.80 19.15 18.51
CA ARG A 119 9.97 19.20 19.97
C ARG A 119 11.44 19.18 20.40
N ASP A 120 12.36 18.94 19.47
CA ASP A 120 13.82 18.94 19.70
C ASP A 120 14.52 20.21 19.17
N GLN A 121 13.75 21.28 18.85
CA GLN A 121 14.25 22.63 18.56
C GLN A 121 13.77 23.65 19.59
#